data_AF-A0A1Y0CEH5-F1
#
_entry.id   AF-A0A1Y0CEH5-F1
#
_cell.length_a   1.000
_cell.length_b   1.000
_cell.length_c   1.000
_cell.angle_alpha   90.00
_cell.angle_beta   90.00
_cell.angle_gamma   90.00
#
_symmetry.space_group_name_H-M   'P 1'
#
loop_
_entity.id
_entity.type
_entity.pdbx_description
1 polymer ?
#
loop_
_entity_poly.entity_id
_entity_poly.type
_entity_poly.pdbx_seq_one_letter_code
_entity_poly.pdbx_strand_id
1 'polypeptide(L)'
;MSDPAIEAARRAWAVRGDESGEVTRLSVDAAREALAPIRDLHRPFATNDPRSPHDVVCNHCLGPKVWPCATARLAYTTEELGHE
;
A
#
# COMPACT_ATOMS: atom_id res chain seq x y z
N MET A 1 -4.18 -4.87 -9.93
CA MET A 1 -2.78 -4.36 -9.88
C MET A 1 -2.08 -5.21 -8.82
N SER A 2 -0.90 -5.78 -9.08
CA SER A 2 -0.33 -6.81 -8.20
C SER A 2 0.02 -6.30 -6.79
N ASP A 3 0.08 -7.23 -5.82
CA ASP A 3 0.45 -6.98 -4.43
C ASP A 3 1.79 -6.22 -4.35
N PRO A 4 1.82 -4.98 -3.79
CA PRO A 4 3.04 -4.20 -3.70
C PRO A 4 4.20 -4.89 -2.97
N ALA A 5 3.92 -5.77 -2.00
CA ALA A 5 4.94 -6.52 -1.30
C ALA A 5 5.61 -7.57 -2.21
N ILE A 6 4.84 -8.22 -3.08
CA ILE A 6 5.36 -9.15 -4.08
C ILE A 6 6.25 -8.40 -5.08
N GLU A 7 5.79 -7.25 -5.58
CA GLU A 7 6.58 -6.43 -6.50
C GLU A 7 7.86 -5.90 -5.87
N ALA A 8 7.81 -5.52 -4.59
CA ALA A 8 9.00 -5.11 -3.85
C ALA A 8 10.00 -6.26 -3.73
N ALA A 9 9.54 -7.47 -3.38
CA ALA A 9 10.40 -8.65 -3.30
C ALA A 9 11.01 -9.00 -4.66
N ARG A 10 10.25 -8.95 -5.77
CA ARG A 10 10.77 -9.15 -7.13
C ARG A 10 11.89 -8.18 -7.46
N ARG A 11 11.68 -6.88 -7.20
CA ARG A 11 12.70 -5.84 -7.45
C ARG A 11 13.96 -6.07 -6.62
N ALA A 12 13.81 -6.45 -5.35
CA ALA A 12 14.96 -6.75 -4.48
C ALA A 12 15.79 -7.93 -5.00
N TRP A 13 15.14 -8.97 -5.53
CA TRP A 13 15.82 -10.10 -6.16
C TRP A 13 16.52 -9.73 -7.47
N ALA A 14 15.88 -8.94 -8.32
CA ALA A 14 16.47 -8.50 -9.59
C ALA A 14 17.80 -7.74 -9.40
N VAL A 15 17.94 -6.96 -8.31
CA VAL A 15 19.19 -6.25 -7.97
C VAL A 15 20.36 -7.21 -7.73
N ARG A 16 20.09 -8.45 -7.30
CA ARG A 16 21.13 -9.46 -7.04
C ARG A 16 21.64 -10.16 -8.31
N GLY A 17 21.10 -9.82 -9.48
CA GLY A 17 21.43 -10.49 -10.75
C GLY A 17 20.85 -11.90 -10.86
N ASP A 18 19.92 -12.27 -9.99
CA ASP A 18 19.18 -13.51 -10.07
C ASP A 18 17.94 -13.30 -10.94
N GLU A 19 18.06 -13.70 -12.21
CA GLU A 19 16.99 -13.56 -13.22
C GLU A 19 15.85 -14.57 -13.00
N SER A 20 16.00 -15.55 -12.10
CA SER A 20 14.91 -16.49 -11.80
C SER A 20 13.67 -15.77 -11.25
N GLY A 21 13.88 -14.64 -10.57
CA GLY A 21 12.81 -13.87 -9.95
C GLY A 21 12.02 -14.67 -8.90
N GLU A 22 12.62 -15.71 -8.32
CA GLU A 22 11.93 -16.57 -7.35
C GLU A 22 11.70 -15.83 -6.04
N VAL A 23 10.48 -15.30 -5.90
CA VAL A 23 10.03 -14.64 -4.68
C VAL A 23 9.66 -15.71 -3.66
N THR A 24 10.48 -15.84 -2.62
CA THR A 24 10.16 -16.72 -1.49
C THR A 24 9.08 -16.12 -0.61
N ARG A 25 8.30 -16.97 0.06
CA ARG A 25 7.31 -16.53 1.06
C ARG A 25 7.94 -15.62 2.13
N LEU A 26 9.14 -15.96 2.60
CA LEU A 26 9.88 -15.15 3.58
C LEU A 26 10.14 -13.73 3.06
N SER A 27 10.49 -13.56 1.78
CA SER A 27 10.74 -12.23 1.20
C SER A 27 9.47 -11.38 1.08
N VAL A 28 8.32 -12.00 0.80
CA VAL A 28 7.02 -11.31 0.81
C VAL A 28 6.62 -10.92 2.22
N ASP A 29 6.75 -11.84 3.17
CA ASP A 29 6.39 -11.60 4.58
C ASP A 29 7.25 -10.48 5.18
N ALA A 30 8.56 -10.46 4.89
CA ALA A 30 9.45 -9.37 5.28
C ALA A 30 9.04 -8.03 4.65
N ALA A 31 8.65 -8.00 3.38
CA ALA A 31 8.17 -6.79 2.72
C ALA A 31 6.84 -6.31 3.34
N ARG A 32 5.92 -7.22 3.67
CA ARG A 32 4.65 -6.89 4.36
C ARG A 32 4.89 -6.31 5.74
N GLU A 33 5.78 -6.92 6.53
CA GLU A 33 6.16 -6.41 7.85
C GLU A 33 6.76 -5.00 7.75
N ALA A 34 7.65 -4.76 6.78
CA ALA A 34 8.22 -3.44 6.53
C ALA A 34 7.17 -2.39 6.10
N LEU A 35 6.12 -2.81 5.39
CA LEU A 35 5.02 -1.95 4.96
C LEU A 35 3.94 -1.77 6.03
N ALA A 36 3.87 -2.62 7.06
CA ALA A 36 2.89 -2.55 8.14
C ALA A 36 2.76 -1.15 8.78
N PRO A 37 3.86 -0.47 9.21
CA PRO A 37 3.74 0.87 9.78
C PRO A 37 3.21 1.90 8.77
N ILE A 38 3.49 1.72 7.47
CA ILE A 38 2.94 2.60 6.42
C ILE A 38 1.42 2.41 6.31
N ARG A 39 0.94 1.16 6.39
CA ARG A 39 -0.50 0.85 6.38
C ARG A 39 -1.20 1.46 7.60
N ASP A 40 -0.59 1.34 8.78
CA ASP A 40 -1.15 1.88 10.03
C ASP A 40 -1.30 3.40 9.98
N LEU A 41 -0.32 4.10 9.41
CA LEU A 41 -0.38 5.55 9.22
C LEU A 41 -1.38 5.90 8.11
N HIS A 42 -1.21 5.33 6.92
CA HIS A 42 -2.00 5.66 5.73
C HIS A 42 -3.20 4.73 5.57
N ARG A 43 -4.24 4.98 6.37
CA ARG A 43 -5.50 4.22 6.36
C ARG A 43 -6.70 5.10 5.95
N PRO A 44 -7.81 4.48 5.47
CA PRO A 44 -9.02 5.23 5.13
C PRO A 44 -9.66 5.83 6.38
N PHE A 45 -10.16 7.05 6.25
CA PHE A 45 -10.88 7.78 7.28
C PHE A 45 -12.10 8.45 6.66
N ALA A 46 -13.29 8.17 7.18
CA ALA A 46 -14.51 8.86 6.77
C ALA A 46 -14.50 10.26 7.39
N THR A 47 -14.44 11.29 6.55
CA THR A 47 -14.47 12.67 7.06
C THR A 47 -15.89 13.06 7.50
N ASN A 48 -15.96 13.87 8.55
CA ASN A 48 -17.17 14.55 9.00
C ASN A 48 -17.22 16.01 8.49
N ASP A 49 -16.45 16.35 7.46
CA ASP A 49 -16.46 17.68 6.87
C ASP A 49 -17.87 17.99 6.32
N PRO A 50 -18.56 19.03 6.81
CA PRO A 50 -19.89 19.38 6.33
C PRO A 50 -19.93 19.82 4.87
N ARG A 51 -18.78 20.14 4.25
CA ARG A 51 -18.67 20.48 2.82
C ARG A 51 -18.54 19.25 1.92
N SER A 52 -18.08 18.15 2.47
CA SER A 52 -17.87 16.87 1.81
C SER A 52 -18.29 15.72 2.73
N PRO A 53 -19.57 15.68 3.16
CA PRO A 53 -20.03 14.61 4.02
C PRO A 53 -19.89 13.29 3.25
N HIS A 54 -19.27 12.30 3.89
CA HIS A 54 -19.02 10.94 3.37
C HIS A 54 -17.81 10.74 2.45
N ASP A 55 -16.95 11.75 2.25
CA ASP A 55 -15.68 11.49 1.56
C ASP A 55 -14.77 10.57 2.40
N VAL A 56 -14.14 9.60 1.74
CA VAL A 56 -13.07 8.78 2.37
C VAL A 56 -11.73 9.41 2.02
N VAL A 57 -10.99 9.78 3.05
CA VAL A 57 -9.67 10.42 2.93
C VAL A 57 -8.60 9.59 3.61
N CYS A 58 -7.33 9.90 3.35
CA CYS A 58 -6.23 9.34 4.12
C CYS A 58 -6.10 10.03 5.49
N ASN A 59 -6.04 9.24 6.56
CA ASN A 59 -5.92 9.71 7.94
C ASN A 59 -4.62 10.49 8.26
N HIS A 60 -3.53 10.21 7.53
CA HIS A 60 -2.19 10.73 7.88
C HIS A 60 -1.70 11.88 6.99
N CYS A 61 -2.23 12.02 5.77
CA CYS A 61 -1.80 13.11 4.90
C CYS A 61 -2.18 14.46 5.52
N LEU A 62 -1.33 15.48 5.31
CA LEU A 62 -1.55 16.86 5.77
C LEU A 62 -2.72 17.53 5.01
N GLY A 63 -3.95 17.09 5.28
CA GLY A 63 -5.21 17.54 4.65
C GLY A 63 -6.06 16.38 4.11
N PRO A 64 -7.33 16.65 3.72
CA PRO A 64 -8.26 15.63 3.20
C PRO A 64 -7.81 15.17 1.80
N LYS A 65 -6.78 14.33 1.73
CA LYS A 65 -6.37 13.65 0.50
C LYS A 65 -7.32 12.49 0.26
N VAL A 66 -8.02 12.53 -0.87
CA VAL A 66 -8.92 11.46 -1.31
C VAL A 66 -8.22 10.11 -1.22
N TRP A 67 -8.88 9.15 -0.58
CA TRP A 67 -8.41 7.78 -0.48
C TRP A 67 -8.56 7.05 -1.84
N PRO A 68 -7.62 6.18 -2.24
CA PRO A 68 -6.31 5.95 -1.64
C PRO A 68 -5.27 6.98 -2.07
N CYS A 69 -4.52 7.49 -1.09
CA CYS A 69 -3.38 8.37 -1.35
C CYS A 69 -2.23 7.59 -2.03
N ALA A 70 -1.27 8.32 -2.62
CA ALA A 70 -0.14 7.71 -3.33
C ALA A 70 0.65 6.73 -2.44
N THR A 71 0.88 7.06 -1.17
CA THR A 71 1.60 6.20 -0.23
C THR A 71 0.81 4.92 0.11
N ALA A 72 -0.51 5.01 0.27
CA ALA A 72 -1.34 3.84 0.54
C ALA A 72 -1.28 2.83 -0.63
N ARG A 73 -1.20 3.30 -1.88
CA ARG A 73 -1.05 2.42 -3.06
C ARG A 73 0.25 1.60 -3.07
N LEU A 74 1.25 2.00 -2.28
CA LEU A 74 2.50 1.24 -2.12
C LEU A 74 2.40 0.14 -1.06
N ALA A 75 1.32 0.11 -0.28
CA ALA A 75 1.20 -0.72 0.90
C ALA A 75 -0.04 -1.62 0.89
N TYR A 76 -1.05 -1.31 0.07
CA TYR A 76 -2.29 -2.07 -0.08
C TYR A 76 -2.41 -2.71 -1.46
N THR A 77 -3.01 -3.90 -1.52
CA THR A 77 -3.36 -4.53 -2.80
C THR A 77 -4.55 -3.84 -3.45
N THR A 78 -4.81 -4.10 -4.74
CA THR A 78 -5.98 -3.51 -5.40
C THR A 78 -7.30 -3.91 -4.78
N GLU A 79 -7.39 -5.15 -4.35
CA GLU A 79 -8.58 -5.74 -3.73
C GLU A 79 -8.88 -5.04 -2.40
N GLU A 80 -7.84 -4.76 -1.60
CA GLU A 80 -7.97 -4.01 -0.36
C GLU A 80 -8.35 -2.54 -0.58
N LEU A 81 -8.02 -1.98 -1.74
CA LEU A 81 -8.37 -0.61 -2.12
C LEU A 81 -9.76 -0.49 -2.78
N GLY A 82 -10.45 -1.60 -3.05
CA GLY A 82 -11.75 -1.60 -3.72
C GLY A 82 -11.67 -1.25 -5.21
N HIS A 83 -10.52 -1.45 -5.85
CA HIS A 83 -10.34 -1.32 -7.29
C HIS A 83 -10.24 -2.73 -7.89
N GLU A 84 -11.30 -3.20 -8.55
CA GLU A 84 -11.31 -4.44 -9.34
C GLU A 84 -10.72 -4.25 -10.74
#